data_AF-A0A0B4S0N8-F1
#
_entry.id   AF-A0A0B4S0N8-F1
#
_cell.length_a   1.000
_cell.length_b   1.000
_cell.length_c   1.000
_cell.angle_alpha   90.00
_cell.angle_beta   90.00
_cell.angle_gamma   90.00
#
_symmetry.space_group_name_H-M   'P 1'
#
loop_
_entity.id
_entity.type
_entity.pdbx_description
1 polymer ?
#
loop_
_entity_poly.entity_id
_entity_poly.type
_entity_poly.pdbx_seq_one_letter_code
_entity_poly.pdbx_strand_id
1 'polypeptide(L)'
;MSNLKKLQSKQLDEFFEAILMLKTKDDCYAFFEDVCTLRELNSISQRLEVAKLLKIRKTYNEIELETGASTATISRVNRSLQFGAEGYELVLDALIAKDLKGKK
;
A
#
# COMPACT_ATOMS: atom_id res chain seq x y z
N MET A 1 9.07 -9.10 -14.14
CA MET A 1 8.82 -10.53 -13.82
C MET A 1 8.46 -10.62 -12.34
N SER A 2 7.24 -11.06 -12.02
CA SER A 2 6.78 -11.21 -10.64
C SER A 2 7.46 -12.43 -9.99
N ASN A 3 8.07 -12.24 -8.82
CA ASN A 3 8.69 -13.32 -8.04
C ASN A 3 7.66 -14.19 -7.29
N LEU A 4 6.41 -14.26 -7.79
CA LEU A 4 5.27 -14.84 -7.06
C LEU A 4 5.53 -16.29 -6.63
N LYS A 5 6.18 -17.07 -7.51
CA LYS A 5 6.56 -18.47 -7.22
C LYS A 5 7.56 -18.65 -6.07
N LYS A 6 8.29 -17.60 -5.67
CA LYS A 6 9.24 -17.65 -4.54
C LYS A 6 8.59 -17.28 -3.21
N LEU A 7 7.41 -16.68 -3.23
CA LEU A 7 6.68 -16.20 -2.04
C LEU A 7 5.58 -17.17 -1.60
N GLN A 8 5.06 -17.98 -2.52
CA GLN A 8 3.98 -18.93 -2.23
C GLN A 8 4.41 -19.94 -1.15
N SER A 9 3.65 -19.94 -0.06
CA SER A 9 3.76 -20.89 1.04
C SER A 9 2.39 -21.04 1.68
N LYS A 10 2.12 -22.20 2.27
CA LYS A 10 0.85 -22.48 2.94
C LYS A 10 0.53 -21.41 3.99
N GLN A 11 1.54 -20.98 4.75
CA GLN A 11 1.40 -19.95 5.78
C GLN A 11 1.01 -18.59 5.19
N LEU A 12 1.56 -18.23 4.03
CA LEU A 12 1.24 -16.97 3.38
C LEU A 12 -0.15 -17.01 2.73
N ASP A 13 -0.54 -18.16 2.18
CA ASP A 13 -1.88 -18.36 1.62
C ASP A 13 -2.94 -18.26 2.72
N GLU A 14 -2.76 -18.93 3.87
CA GLU A 14 -3.65 -18.82 5.04
C GLU A 14 -3.74 -17.38 5.57
N PHE A 15 -2.63 -16.63 5.56
CA PHE A 15 -2.64 -15.21 5.95
C PHE A 15 -3.48 -14.35 5.00
N PHE A 16 -3.37 -14.57 3.68
CA PHE A 16 -4.19 -13.85 2.71
C PHE A 16 -5.67 -14.27 2.76
N GLU A 17 -5.96 -15.55 3.00
CA GLU A 17 -7.33 -16.01 3.27
C GLU A 17 -7.93 -15.31 4.48
N ALA A 18 -7.18 -15.16 5.59
CA ALA A 18 -7.62 -14.41 6.76
C ALA A 18 -7.92 -12.94 6.43
N ILE A 19 -7.06 -12.27 5.65
CA ILE A 19 -7.30 -10.89 5.19
C ILE A 19 -8.61 -10.78 4.39
N LEU A 20 -8.95 -11.77 3.56
CA LEU A 20 -10.19 -11.79 2.77
C LEU A 20 -11.45 -11.99 3.62
N MET A 21 -11.32 -12.47 4.86
CA MET A 21 -12.44 -12.60 5.79
C MET A 21 -12.88 -11.26 6.40
N LEU A 22 -11.97 -10.28 6.50
CA LEU A 22 -12.25 -8.94 7.07
C LEU A 22 -13.30 -8.19 6.24
N LYS A 23 -14.28 -7.55 6.88
CA LYS A 23 -15.42 -6.90 6.21
C LYS A 23 -15.50 -5.40 6.43
N THR A 24 -14.99 -4.92 7.56
CA THR A 24 -15.07 -3.50 7.94
C THR A 24 -13.68 -2.92 8.18
N LYS A 25 -13.59 -1.58 8.28
CA LYS A 25 -12.33 -0.95 8.67
C LYS A 25 -11.96 -1.30 10.11
N ASP A 26 -12.94 -1.47 11.00
CA ASP A 26 -12.70 -1.81 12.40
C ASP A 26 -12.11 -3.22 12.51
N ASP A 27 -12.57 -4.17 11.70
CA ASP A 27 -11.95 -5.51 11.57
C ASP A 27 -10.48 -5.39 11.14
N CYS A 28 -10.19 -4.52 10.17
CA CYS A 28 -8.82 -4.28 9.72
C CYS A 28 -7.96 -3.65 10.82
N TYR A 29 -8.46 -2.64 11.54
CA TYR A 29 -7.72 -2.02 12.64
C TYR A 29 -7.38 -3.05 13.72
N ALA A 30 -8.37 -3.82 14.20
CA ALA A 30 -8.16 -4.84 15.22
C ALA A 30 -7.15 -5.91 14.76
N PHE A 31 -7.35 -6.48 13.55
CA PHE A 31 -6.47 -7.53 13.04
C PHE A 31 -5.03 -7.07 12.83
N PHE A 32 -4.82 -5.89 12.21
CA PHE A 32 -3.47 -5.39 11.94
C PHE A 32 -2.79 -4.81 13.18
N GLU A 33 -3.53 -4.39 14.21
CA GLU A 33 -2.97 -4.05 15.52
C GLU A 33 -2.40 -5.28 16.25
N ASP A 34 -3.04 -6.43 16.13
CA ASP A 34 -2.55 -7.69 16.70
C ASP A 34 -1.34 -8.26 15.94
N VAL A 35 -1.37 -8.21 14.59
CA VAL A 35 -0.36 -8.87 13.74
C VAL A 35 0.87 -8.00 13.47
N CYS A 36 0.74 -6.67 13.50
CA CYS A 36 1.82 -5.75 13.17
C CYS A 36 2.12 -4.81 14.33
N THR A 37 3.39 -4.41 14.42
CA THR A 37 3.74 -3.24 15.23
C THR A 37 3.22 -1.96 14.58
N LEU A 38 3.01 -0.91 15.37
CA LEU A 38 2.66 0.43 14.89
C LEU A 38 3.64 0.93 13.79
N ARG A 39 4.93 0.63 13.93
CA ARG A 39 5.95 1.05 12.97
C ARG A 39 5.81 0.34 11.62
N GLU A 40 5.49 -0.95 11.64
CA GLU A 40 5.25 -1.72 10.41
C GLU A 40 3.99 -1.24 9.70
N LEU A 41 2.90 -1.05 10.45
CA LEU A 41 1.62 -0.56 9.90
C LEU A 41 1.77 0.85 9.30
N ASN A 42 2.48 1.75 9.97
CA ASN A 42 2.82 3.07 9.44
C ASN A 42 3.71 2.96 8.19
N SER A 43 4.67 2.04 8.16
CA SER A 43 5.55 1.87 7.00
C SER A 43 4.81 1.36 5.76
N ILE A 44 3.89 0.41 5.91
CA ILE A 44 3.13 -0.12 4.77
C ILE A 44 2.06 0.88 4.28
N SER A 45 1.41 1.61 5.18
CA SER A 45 0.45 2.66 4.81
C SER A 45 1.14 3.85 4.11
N GLN A 46 2.29 4.31 4.60
CA GLN A 46 3.09 5.35 3.95
C GLN A 46 3.47 4.95 2.51
N ARG A 47 3.81 3.68 2.26
CA ARG A 47 4.13 3.21 0.90
C ARG A 47 2.94 3.28 -0.05
N LEU A 48 1.74 2.93 0.42
CA LEU A 48 0.51 3.05 -0.37
C LEU A 48 0.21 4.52 -0.70
N GLU A 49 0.39 5.42 0.26
CA GLU A 49 0.19 6.85 0.05
C GLU A 49 1.20 7.44 -0.94
N VAL A 50 2.49 7.10 -0.79
CA VAL A 50 3.53 7.46 -1.76
C VAL A 50 3.16 6.97 -3.17
N ALA A 51 2.70 5.73 -3.31
CA ALA A 51 2.28 5.18 -4.60
C ALA A 51 1.10 5.95 -5.20
N LYS A 52 0.11 6.32 -4.37
CA LYS A 52 -1.03 7.16 -4.77
C LYS A 52 -0.57 8.53 -5.29
N LEU A 53 0.33 9.20 -4.57
CA LEU A 53 0.84 10.51 -4.95
C LEU A 53 1.69 10.46 -6.24
N LEU A 54 2.52 9.43 -6.40
CA LEU A 54 3.25 9.17 -7.64
C LEU A 54 2.30 8.96 -8.83
N LYS A 55 1.21 8.22 -8.63
CA LYS A 55 0.19 7.96 -9.67
C LYS A 55 -0.46 9.25 -10.18
N ILE A 56 -0.72 10.21 -9.29
CA ILE A 56 -1.25 11.54 -9.64
C ILE A 56 -0.15 12.56 -10.02
N ARG A 57 1.06 12.09 -10.34
CA ARG A 57 2.19 12.88 -10.87
C ARG A 57 2.73 13.95 -9.92
N LYS A 58 2.62 13.75 -8.61
CA LYS A 58 3.33 14.60 -7.63
C LYS A 58 4.84 14.45 -7.74
N THR A 59 5.57 15.54 -7.50
CA THR A 59 7.03 15.53 -7.45
C THR A 59 7.53 14.85 -6.18
N TYR A 60 8.79 14.39 -6.18
CA TYR A 60 9.37 13.74 -4.99
C TYR A 60 9.36 14.67 -3.79
N ASN A 61 9.69 15.95 -3.97
CA ASN A 61 9.70 16.93 -2.88
C ASN A 61 8.31 17.11 -2.25
N GLU A 62 7.25 17.19 -3.06
CA GLU A 62 5.87 17.24 -2.53
C GLU A 62 5.53 15.98 -1.75
N ILE A 63 5.93 14.81 -2.25
CA ILE A 63 5.67 13.53 -1.59
C ILE A 63 6.41 13.44 -0.25
N GLU A 64 7.68 13.88 -0.19
CA GLU A 64 8.44 13.92 1.07
C GLU A 64 7.75 14.81 2.11
N LEU A 65 7.28 16.00 1.69
CA LEU A 65 6.57 16.93 2.57
C LEU A 65 5.22 16.39 3.05
N GLU A 66 4.45 15.76 2.16
CA GLU A 66 3.11 15.25 2.48
C GLU A 66 3.16 13.96 3.31
N THR A 67 4.14 13.08 3.07
CA THR A 67 4.15 11.71 3.64
C THR A 67 5.23 11.49 4.70
N GLY A 68 6.26 12.34 4.76
CA GLY A 68 7.47 12.11 5.56
C GLY A 68 8.34 10.94 5.07
N ALA A 69 8.07 10.39 3.89
CA ALA A 69 8.90 9.33 3.30
C ALA A 69 10.24 9.90 2.85
N SER A 70 11.33 9.13 2.98
CA SER A 70 12.62 9.54 2.41
C SER A 70 12.67 9.34 0.89
N THR A 71 13.54 10.08 0.21
CA THR A 71 13.80 9.92 -1.24
C THR A 71 14.09 8.46 -1.61
N ALA A 72 14.82 7.74 -0.75
CA ALA A 72 15.12 6.32 -0.95
C ALA A 72 13.86 5.43 -0.89
N THR A 73 12.94 5.72 0.02
CA THR A 73 11.63 5.04 0.09
C THR A 73 10.79 5.35 -1.13
N ILE A 74 10.69 6.63 -1.52
CA ILE A 74 9.92 7.04 -2.71
C ILE A 74 10.45 6.34 -3.97
N SER A 75 11.77 6.30 -4.14
CA SER A 75 12.42 5.61 -5.25
C SER A 75 12.10 4.11 -5.30
N ARG A 76 12.10 3.42 -4.15
CA ARG A 76 11.70 2.00 -4.07
C ARG A 76 10.24 1.79 -4.45
N VAL A 77 9.34 2.63 -3.93
CA VAL A 77 7.91 2.55 -4.26
C VAL A 77 7.67 2.83 -5.74
N ASN A 78 8.31 3.85 -6.31
CA ASN A 78 8.19 4.17 -7.73
C ASN A 78 8.66 3.00 -8.60
N ARG A 79 9.76 2.34 -8.25
CA ARG A 79 10.22 1.14 -8.96
C ARG A 79 9.17 0.01 -8.92
N SER A 80 8.55 -0.24 -7.77
CA SER A 80 7.47 -1.22 -7.65
C SER A 80 6.21 -0.82 -8.42
N LEU A 81 5.89 0.47 -8.49
CA LEU A 81 4.76 0.99 -9.25
C LEU A 81 4.98 0.82 -10.76
N GLN A 82 6.18 1.10 -11.26
CA GLN A 82 6.48 1.04 -12.70
C GLN A 82 6.80 -0.37 -13.21
N PHE A 83 7.42 -1.22 -12.38
CA PHE A 83 7.99 -2.51 -12.82
C PHE A 83 7.65 -3.70 -11.91
N GLY A 84 6.69 -3.52 -10.99
CA GLY A 84 6.31 -4.52 -10.01
C GLY A 84 5.34 -5.58 -10.54
N ALA A 85 4.52 -6.10 -9.64
CA ALA A 85 3.51 -7.12 -9.94
C ALA A 85 2.12 -6.52 -10.22
N GLU A 86 2.06 -5.23 -10.57
CA GLU A 86 0.83 -4.48 -10.88
C GLU A 86 -0.20 -4.43 -9.74
N GLY A 87 0.14 -4.88 -8.52
CA GLY A 87 -0.78 -4.91 -7.38
C GLY A 87 -1.29 -3.54 -6.93
N TYR A 88 -0.52 -2.46 -7.14
CA TYR A 88 -1.00 -1.10 -6.89
C TYR A 88 -2.15 -0.70 -7.83
N GLU A 89 -2.10 -1.14 -9.08
CA GLU A 89 -3.11 -0.81 -10.10
C GLU A 89 -4.49 -1.36 -9.72
N LEU A 90 -4.54 -2.46 -8.98
CA LEU A 90 -5.79 -3.07 -8.50
C LEU A 90 -6.59 -2.14 -7.56
N VAL A 91 -5.92 -1.21 -6.86
CA VAL A 91 -6.55 -0.44 -5.78
C VAL A 91 -6.44 1.08 -5.95
N LEU A 92 -5.38 1.58 -6.60
CA LEU A 92 -5.09 3.02 -6.62
C LEU A 92 -6.16 3.82 -7.36
N ASP A 93 -6.67 3.35 -8.50
CA ASP A 93 -7.68 4.09 -9.27
C ASP A 93 -8.98 4.24 -8.48
N ALA A 94 -9.43 3.16 -7.84
CA ALA A 94 -10.60 3.17 -6.96
C ALA A 94 -10.39 4.08 -5.74
N LEU A 95 -9.19 4.05 -5.14
CA LEU A 95 -8.84 4.87 -3.98
C LEU A 95 -8.82 6.37 -4.34
N ILE A 96 -8.19 6.73 -5.46
CA ILE A 96 -8.13 8.11 -5.96
C ILE A 96 -9.53 8.64 -6.27
N ALA A 97 -10.37 7.83 -6.94
CA ALA A 97 -11.74 8.22 -7.25
C ALA A 97 -12.58 8.43 -5.97
N LYS A 98 -12.36 7.62 -4.93
CA LYS A 98 -13.02 7.78 -3.63
C LYS A 98 -12.60 9.08 -2.93
N ASP A 99 -11.32 9.40 -2.92
CA ASP A 99 -10.79 10.65 -2.33
C ASP A 99 -11.37 11.90 -3.02
N LEU A 100 -11.53 11.86 -4.35
CA LEU A 100 -12.14 12.97 -5.10
C LEU A 100 -13.62 13.16 -4.77
N LYS A 101 -14.36 12.07 -4.48
CA LYS A 101 -15.77 12.14 -4.08
C LYS A 101 -15.96 12.66 -2.66
N GLY A 102 -15.03 12.34 -1.74
CA GLY A 102 -15.09 12.80 -0.35
C GLY A 102 -14.70 14.28 -0.15
N LYS A 103 -14.16 14.94 -1.18
CA LYS A 103 -13.82 16.38 -1.16
C LYS A 103 -14.92 17.29 -1.74
N LYS A 104 -16.05 16.72 -2.15
CA LYS A 104 -17.26 17.44 -2.56
C LYS A 104 -18.28 17.44 -1.43
#